data_AF-A0A7J4S057-F1
#
_entry.id   AF-A0A7J4S057-F1
#
_cell.length_a   1.000
_cell.length_b   1.000
_cell.length_c   1.000
_cell.angle_alpha   90.00
_cell.angle_beta   90.00
_cell.angle_gamma   90.00
#
_symmetry.space_group_name_H-M   'P 1'
#
loop_
_entity.id
_entity.type
_entity.pdbx_description
1 polymer ?
#
loop_
_entity_poly.entity_id
_entity_poly.type
_entity_poly.pdbx_seq_one_letter_code
_entity_poly.pdbx_strand_id
1 'polypeptide(L)'
;MLVVSHPELKGLFAETLENSLQNAGLSFEWTLFPSGEAQKNLSTVYGLYDACAQAHIDKKNAVVALGGGVVQDTSNYLAATYLRGVPFIQIPTTLLSQV
;
A
#
# COMPACT_ATOMS: atom_id res chain seq x y z
N MET A 1 10.02 2.34 -1.88
CA MET A 1 8.67 1.79 -2.17
C MET A 1 7.70 2.33 -1.14
N LEU A 2 6.39 2.37 -1.41
CA LEU A 2 5.39 2.75 -0.40
C LEU A 2 4.51 1.54 -0.08
N VAL A 3 4.54 1.08 1.18
CA VAL A 3 3.70 -0.01 1.67
C VAL A 3 2.45 0.58 2.29
N VAL A 4 1.29 0.20 1.77
CA VAL A 4 -0.02 0.66 2.19
C VAL A 4 -0.75 -0.48 2.93
N SER A 5 -1.24 -0.20 4.13
CA SER A 5 -2.01 -1.15 4.93
C SER A 5 -2.89 -0.45 5.98
N HIS A 6 -3.39 -1.19 6.95
CA HIS A 6 -4.06 -0.67 8.14
C HIS A 6 -3.36 -1.18 9.43
N PRO A 7 -3.54 -0.51 10.58
CA PRO A 7 -2.75 -0.76 11.79
C PRO A 7 -2.76 -2.22 12.27
N GLU A 8 -3.91 -2.89 12.22
CA GLU A 8 -4.05 -4.27 12.69
C GLU A 8 -3.21 -5.24 11.85
N LEU A 9 -3.19 -5.09 10.51
CA LEU A 9 -2.37 -5.94 9.65
C LEU A 9 -0.89 -5.64 9.75
N LYS A 10 -0.51 -4.36 9.92
CA LYS A 10 0.88 -4.01 10.21
C LYS A 10 1.35 -4.73 11.48
N GLY A 11 0.54 -4.75 12.53
CA GLY A 11 0.85 -5.47 13.77
C GLY A 11 1.07 -6.99 13.59
N LEU A 12 0.46 -7.60 12.58
CA LEU A 12 0.55 -9.04 12.31
C LEU A 12 1.70 -9.41 11.35
N PHE A 13 1.98 -8.56 10.35
CA PHE A 13 2.81 -8.94 9.21
C PHE A 13 4.02 -8.02 8.98
N ALA A 14 4.18 -6.92 9.74
CA ALA A 14 5.28 -5.99 9.54
C ALA A 14 6.63 -6.70 9.60
N GLU A 15 6.92 -7.44 10.67
CA GLU A 15 8.22 -8.11 10.84
C GLU A 15 8.58 -8.99 9.65
N THR A 16 7.64 -9.82 9.17
CA THR A 16 7.86 -10.70 8.02
C THR A 16 8.15 -9.91 6.74
N LEU A 17 7.35 -8.87 6.46
CA LEU A 17 7.50 -8.05 5.26
C LEU A 17 8.79 -7.22 5.30
N GLU A 18 9.05 -6.56 6.42
CA GLU A 18 10.23 -5.70 6.61
C GLU A 18 11.52 -6.52 6.47
N ASN A 19 11.60 -7.70 7.10
CA ASN A 19 12.74 -8.60 6.96
C ASN A 19 12.93 -9.05 5.50
N SER A 20 11.86 -9.37 4.79
CA SER A 20 11.94 -9.77 3.38
C SER A 20 12.45 -8.63 2.49
N LEU A 21 11.94 -7.42 2.66
CA LEU A 21 12.35 -6.25 1.88
C LEU A 21 13.79 -5.84 2.20
N GLN A 22 14.18 -5.85 3.47
CA GLN A 22 15.54 -5.54 3.90
C GLN A 22 16.56 -6.56 3.37
N ASN A 23 16.24 -7.86 3.42
CA ASN A 23 17.09 -8.92 2.85
C ASN A 23 17.25 -8.79 1.33
N ALA A 24 16.26 -8.22 0.66
CA ALA A 24 16.33 -7.89 -0.77
C ALA A 24 17.06 -6.55 -1.05
N GLY A 25 17.50 -5.82 -0.02
CA GLY A 25 18.14 -4.51 -0.15
C GLY A 25 17.21 -3.39 -0.62
N LEU A 26 15.90 -3.54 -0.39
CA LEU A 26 14.87 -2.60 -0.84
C LEU A 26 14.49 -1.62 0.27
N SER A 27 14.50 -0.33 -0.04
CA SER A 27 13.98 0.71 0.84
C SER A 27 12.46 0.85 0.70
N PHE A 28 11.78 1.03 1.83
CA PHE A 28 10.34 1.19 1.89
C PHE A 28 9.92 2.15 2.99
N GLU A 29 8.75 2.76 2.80
CA GLU A 29 8.06 3.58 3.78
C GLU A 29 6.66 3.00 4.02
N TRP A 30 6.16 3.11 5.24
CA TRP A 30 4.79 2.69 5.57
C TRP A 30 3.83 3.88 5.49
N THR A 31 2.65 3.63 4.92
CA THR A 31 1.49 4.50 5.12
C THR A 31 0.30 3.65 5.53
N LEU A 32 -0.47 4.16 6.50
CA LEU A 32 -1.57 3.45 7.11
C LEU A 32 -2.83 4.28 7.05
N PHE A 33 -3.95 3.63 6.75
CA PHE A 33 -5.28 4.20 6.93
C PHE A 33 -6.17 3.23 7.71
N PRO A 34 -7.27 3.68 8.34
CA PRO A 34 -8.14 2.81 9.12
C PRO A 34 -8.69 1.63 8.30
N SER A 35 -9.07 0.53 8.95
CA SER A 35 -9.74 -0.57 8.24
C SER A 35 -11.21 -0.24 7.94
N GLY A 36 -11.77 -0.88 6.90
CA GLY A 36 -13.21 -0.86 6.60
C GLY A 36 -13.60 -0.20 5.27
N GLU A 37 -14.73 -0.63 4.70
CA GLU A 37 -15.23 -0.19 3.39
C GLU A 37 -15.47 1.32 3.31
N ALA A 38 -15.79 1.96 4.44
CA ALA A 38 -15.93 3.41 4.51
C ALA A 38 -14.67 4.17 4.08
N GLN A 39 -13.48 3.55 4.18
CA GLN A 39 -12.22 4.13 3.73
C GLN A 39 -11.98 3.98 2.23
N LYS A 40 -12.83 3.26 1.50
CA LYS A 40 -12.76 3.12 0.04
C LYS A 40 -13.36 4.34 -0.65
N ASN A 41 -12.71 5.49 -0.48
CA ASN A 41 -13.16 6.77 -1.00
C ASN A 41 -11.97 7.65 -1.43
N LEU A 42 -12.26 8.71 -2.18
CA LEU A 42 -11.21 9.59 -2.73
C LEU A 42 -10.45 10.40 -1.66
N SER A 43 -11.05 10.67 -0.50
CA SER A 43 -10.36 11.37 0.59
C SER A 43 -9.19 10.54 1.13
N THR A 44 -9.38 9.22 1.25
CA THR A 44 -8.31 8.29 1.61
C THR A 44 -7.21 8.30 0.55
N VAL A 45 -7.58 8.28 -0.74
CA VAL A 45 -6.62 8.36 -1.85
C VAL A 45 -5.82 9.66 -1.81
N TYR A 46 -6.45 10.80 -1.50
CA TYR A 46 -5.75 12.07 -1.36
C TYR A 46 -4.69 12.03 -0.26
N GLY A 47 -5.02 11.48 0.91
CA GLY A 47 -4.03 11.26 1.97
C GLY A 47 -2.88 10.33 1.56
N LEU A 48 -3.17 9.33 0.73
CA LEU A 48 -2.14 8.45 0.16
C LEU A 48 -1.26 9.14 -0.89
N TYR A 49 -1.78 10.10 -1.67
CA TYR A 49 -0.94 10.93 -2.53
C TYR A 49 0.04 11.78 -1.73
N ASP A 50 -0.41 12.36 -0.62
CA ASP A 50 0.46 13.13 0.27
C ASP A 50 1.57 12.23 0.84
N ALA A 51 1.23 11.00 1.23
CA ALA A 51 2.23 10.02 1.68
C ALA A 51 3.23 9.65 0.57
N CYS A 52 2.77 9.45 -0.68
CA CYS A 52 3.66 9.25 -1.83
C CYS A 52 4.61 10.43 -2.03
N ALA A 53 4.11 11.66 -1.93
CA ALA A 53 4.91 12.87 -2.11
C ALA A 53 5.96 13.04 -1.01
N GLN A 54 5.57 12.79 0.25
CA GLN A 54 6.47 12.84 1.42
C GLN A 54 7.56 11.77 1.35
N ALA A 55 7.22 10.57 0.89
CA ALA A 55 8.17 9.47 0.69
C ALA A 55 8.97 9.58 -0.63
N HIS A 56 8.84 10.71 -1.35
CA HIS A 56 9.52 10.97 -2.63
C HIS A 56 9.34 9.85 -3.66
N ILE A 57 8.15 9.25 -3.71
CA ILE A 57 7.81 8.19 -4.67
C ILE A 57 7.79 8.76 -6.08
N ASP A 58 8.60 8.17 -6.96
CA ASP A 58 8.65 8.44 -8.40
C ASP A 58 8.09 7.28 -9.23
N LYS A 59 8.19 7.39 -10.57
CA LYS A 59 7.66 6.39 -11.51
C LYS A 59 8.35 5.02 -11.46
N LYS A 60 9.53 4.92 -10.83
CA LYS A 60 10.30 3.68 -10.67
C LYS A 60 9.99 2.99 -9.34
N ASN A 61 9.38 3.70 -8.40
CA ASN A 61 8.99 3.14 -7.12
C ASN A 61 7.64 2.43 -7.22
N ALA A 62 7.51 1.32 -6.51
CA ALA A 62 6.25 0.58 -6.44
C ALA A 62 5.41 1.01 -5.23
N VAL A 63 4.08 0.98 -5.41
CA VAL A 63 3.10 0.91 -4.33
C VAL A 63 2.84 -0.56 -4.01
N VAL A 64 2.94 -0.93 -2.74
CA VAL A 64 2.72 -2.30 -2.26
C VAL A 64 1.49 -2.29 -1.36
N ALA A 65 0.45 -3.03 -1.72
CA ALA A 65 -0.77 -3.12 -0.93
C ALA A 65 -0.79 -4.41 -0.11
N LEU A 66 -0.64 -4.29 1.21
CA LEU A 66 -0.77 -5.39 2.16
C LEU A 66 -2.15 -5.32 2.81
N GLY A 67 -3.08 -6.16 2.35
CA GLY A 67 -4.40 -6.23 2.95
C GLY A 67 -5.46 -6.92 2.10
N GLY A 68 -6.71 -6.88 2.59
CA GLY A 68 -7.87 -7.37 1.84
C GLY A 68 -8.31 -6.42 0.74
N GLY A 69 -9.45 -6.71 0.10
CA GLY A 69 -9.96 -5.99 -1.08
C GLY A 69 -10.03 -4.46 -0.94
N VAL A 70 -10.39 -3.93 0.23
CA VAL A 70 -10.41 -2.47 0.48
C VAL A 70 -9.04 -1.82 0.29
N VAL A 71 -8.00 -2.45 0.87
CA VAL A 71 -6.61 -1.96 0.74
C VAL A 71 -6.14 -2.12 -0.69
N GLN A 72 -6.44 -3.26 -1.33
CA GLN A 72 -6.05 -3.51 -2.71
C GLN A 72 -6.67 -2.49 -3.67
N ASP A 73 -7.98 -2.30 -3.65
CA ASP A 73 -8.69 -1.40 -4.57
C ASP A 73 -8.24 0.06 -4.40
N THR A 74 -8.15 0.52 -3.15
CA THR A 74 -7.77 1.91 -2.85
C THR A 74 -6.32 2.18 -3.27
N SER A 75 -5.41 1.23 -3.00
CA SER A 75 -3.99 1.36 -3.36
C SER A 75 -3.76 1.17 -4.85
N ASN A 76 -4.55 0.32 -5.52
CA ASN A 76 -4.49 0.15 -6.97
C ASN A 76 -4.97 1.42 -7.68
N TYR A 77 -6.07 2.01 -7.23
CA TYR A 77 -6.54 3.28 -7.76
C TYR A 77 -5.46 4.36 -7.59
N LEU A 78 -4.87 4.49 -6.40
CA LEU A 78 -3.71 5.35 -6.15
C LEU A 78 -2.57 5.08 -7.14
N ALA A 79 -2.13 3.83 -7.28
CA ALA A 79 -1.00 3.46 -8.13
C ALA A 79 -1.26 3.75 -9.61
N ALA A 80 -2.49 3.53 -10.09
CA ALA A 80 -2.88 3.80 -11.47
C ALA A 80 -2.93 5.30 -11.81
N THR A 81 -3.22 6.13 -10.82
CA THR A 81 -3.47 7.57 -11.01
C THR A 81 -2.28 8.45 -10.61
N TYR A 82 -1.49 8.03 -9.62
CA TYR A 82 -0.30 8.74 -9.17
C TYR A 82 0.75 8.79 -10.29
N LEU A 83 1.22 9.99 -10.62
CA LEU A 83 2.15 10.24 -11.74
C LEU A 83 1.72 9.63 -13.10
N ARG A 84 0.41 9.43 -13.29
CA ARG A 84 -0.22 8.72 -14.43
C ARG A 84 0.15 7.23 -14.53
N GLY A 85 0.47 6.60 -13.40
CA GLY A 85 0.78 5.19 -13.29
C GLY A 85 2.16 4.93 -12.69
N VAL A 86 2.18 4.13 -11.63
CA VAL A 86 3.39 3.56 -11.02
C VAL A 86 3.23 2.05 -10.84
N PRO A 87 4.33 1.27 -10.74
CA PRO A 87 4.26 -0.16 -10.45
C PRO A 87 3.43 -0.46 -9.20
N PHE A 88 2.63 -1.53 -9.26
CA PHE A 88 1.75 -1.94 -8.18
C PHE A 88 1.97 -3.42 -7.83
N ILE A 89 2.08 -3.71 -6.53
CA ILE A 89 2.27 -5.06 -5.99
C ILE A 89 1.15 -5.35 -5.00
N GLN A 90 0.47 -6.48 -5.17
CA GLN A 90 -0.60 -6.93 -4.28
C GLN A 90 -0.09 -8.03 -3.34
N ILE A 91 -0.34 -7.85 -2.05
CA ILE A 91 -0.18 -8.88 -1.01
C ILE A 91 -1.55 -9.10 -0.36
N PRO A 92 -2.44 -9.87 -1.01
CA PRO A 92 -3.81 -10.07 -0.57
C PRO A 92 -3.87 -10.91 0.71
N THR A 93 -4.56 -10.42 1.74
CA THR A 93 -4.63 -11.08 3.06
C THR A 93 -5.97 -11.71 3.38
N THR A 94 -7.00 -11.50 2.55
CA THR A 94 -8.29 -12.19 2.67
C THR A 94 -8.47 -13.16 1.51
N LEU A 95 -9.14 -14.29 1.76
CA LEU A 95 -9.40 -15.29 0.72
C LEU A 95 -10.10 -14.67 -0.49
N LEU A 96 -11.08 -13.80 -0.27
CA LEU A 96 -11.80 -13.12 -1.36
C LEU A 96 -10.90 -12.22 -2.21
N SER A 97 -9.84 -11.63 -1.64
CA SER A 97 -8.86 -10.85 -2.41
C SER A 97 -7.77 -11.70 -3.08
N GLN A 98 -7.67 -12.98 -2.73
CA GLN A 98 -6.67 -13.91 -3.25
C GLN A 98 -7.14 -14.68 -4.49
N VAL A 99 -8.45 -14.74 -4.74
CA VAL A 99 -9.07 -15.55 -5.80
C VAL A 99 -9.81 -14.71 -6.83
#